data_AF-A0A8T5TVH4-F1
#
_entry.id   AF-A0A8T5TVH4-F1
#
_cell.length_a   1.000
_cell.length_b   1.000
_cell.length_c   1.000
_cell.angle_alpha   90.00
_cell.angle_beta   90.00
_cell.angle_gamma   90.00
#
_symmetry.space_group_name_H-M   'P 1'
#
loop_
_entity.id
_entity.type
_entity.pdbx_description
1 polymer ?
#
loop_
_entity_poly.entity_id
_entity_poly.type
_entity_poly.pdbx_seq_one_letter_code
_entity_poly.pdbx_strand_id
1 'polypeptide(L)'
;MESKKKQFLYGILTIILVLSIVFSVLFSVNWSILVNTILTIEGLWIGVVAIILRILVLGIMSFFLFRKWLRQEAIYISDAYFLFGAFFGILTCAKIYDLFFNLGIISEDFSTEFMLLLAKIRFFVIIVNLIPILYIGLDAILIYINMNKNKEMNKEQFSKMRLRIMFGFVLVTALVIILAPSINFLNLVFPFITVLIYIAIAFMFLFMYKNKRLVQANGLIIGIAFICFLVSNLIRTILVNASFSYGIFAELIDIGVNLFMFIGFISKPKYA
;
A
#
# COMPACT_ATOMS: atom_id res chain seq x y z
N MET A 1 -6.15 -28.27 -10.29
CA MET A 1 -5.95 -27.29 -9.20
C MET A 1 -4.51 -26.81 -9.13
N GLU A 2 -3.53 -27.72 -9.15
CA GLU A 2 -2.09 -27.36 -9.25
C GLU A 2 -1.74 -26.48 -10.45
N SER A 3 -2.37 -26.70 -11.62
CA SER A 3 -2.17 -25.86 -12.80
C SER A 3 -2.50 -24.39 -12.56
N LYS A 4 -3.61 -24.08 -11.88
CA LYS A 4 -4.00 -22.72 -11.50
C LYS A 4 -2.99 -22.11 -10.52
N LYS A 5 -2.50 -22.88 -9.54
CA LYS A 5 -1.47 -22.41 -8.60
C LYS A 5 -0.19 -22.02 -9.33
N LYS A 6 0.27 -22.86 -10.26
CA LYS A 6 1.43 -22.59 -11.11
C LYS A 6 1.22 -21.33 -11.96
N GLN A 7 0.05 -21.18 -12.60
CA GLN A 7 -0.27 -19.98 -13.37
C GLN A 7 -0.20 -18.69 -12.54
N PHE A 8 -0.78 -18.69 -11.33
CA PHE A 8 -0.71 -17.52 -10.45
C PHE A 8 0.71 -17.23 -9.97
N LEU A 9 1.46 -18.27 -9.59
CA LEU A 9 2.86 -18.12 -9.21
C LEU A 9 3.68 -17.51 -10.35
N TYR A 10 3.54 -18.05 -11.57
CA TYR A 10 4.21 -17.49 -12.75
C TYR A 10 3.78 -16.05 -13.02
N GLY A 11 2.49 -15.73 -12.89
CA GLY A 11 2.01 -14.35 -13.01
C GLY A 11 2.68 -13.39 -12.03
N ILE A 12 2.75 -13.75 -10.73
CA ILE A 12 3.43 -12.95 -9.71
C ILE A 12 4.93 -12.82 -10.03
N LEU A 13 5.60 -13.92 -10.40
CA LEU A 13 7.02 -13.91 -10.75
C LEU A 13 7.31 -13.07 -11.99
N THR A 14 6.46 -13.14 -13.02
CA THR A 14 6.58 -12.32 -14.22
C THR A 14 6.42 -10.83 -13.88
N ILE A 15 5.45 -10.46 -13.05
CA ILE A 15 5.27 -9.07 -12.60
C ILE A 15 6.51 -8.59 -11.85
N ILE A 16 7.02 -9.39 -10.89
CA ILE A 16 8.23 -9.06 -10.13
C ILE A 16 9.42 -8.89 -11.09
N LEU A 17 9.62 -9.81 -12.02
CA LEU A 17 10.72 -9.77 -13.00
C LEU A 17 10.65 -8.51 -13.88
N VAL A 18 9.46 -8.20 -14.42
CA VAL A 18 9.26 -7.00 -15.24
C VAL A 18 9.54 -5.74 -14.44
N LEU A 19 9.03 -5.64 -13.20
CA LEU A 19 9.29 -4.50 -12.32
C LEU A 19 10.77 -4.38 -11.96
N SER A 20 11.44 -5.49 -11.66
CA SER A 20 12.89 -5.51 -11.41
C SER A 20 13.67 -4.99 -12.61
N ILE A 21 13.35 -5.43 -13.83
CA ILE A 21 14.01 -4.93 -15.06
C ILE A 21 13.75 -3.43 -15.22
N VAL A 22 12.50 -2.98 -15.07
CA VAL A 22 12.14 -1.56 -15.19
C VAL A 22 12.91 -0.71 -14.17
N PHE A 23 12.96 -1.12 -12.90
CA PHE A 23 13.71 -0.39 -11.88
C PHE A 23 15.21 -0.46 -12.14
N SER A 24 15.77 -1.60 -12.52
CA SER A 24 17.19 -1.71 -12.87
C SER A 24 17.56 -0.73 -13.99
N VAL A 25 16.78 -0.68 -15.07
CA VAL A 25 17.01 0.28 -16.17
C VAL A 25 16.89 1.72 -15.66
N LEU A 26 15.85 2.03 -14.90
CA LEU A 26 15.62 3.37 -14.35
C LEU A 26 16.78 3.86 -13.48
N PHE A 27 17.28 3.03 -12.57
CA PHE A 27 18.42 3.35 -11.70
C PHE A 27 19.74 3.38 -12.46
N SER A 28 19.97 2.45 -13.40
CA SER A 28 21.22 2.40 -14.17
C SER A 28 21.39 3.60 -15.10
N VAL A 29 20.33 4.03 -15.78
CA VAL A 29 20.38 5.19 -16.70
C VAL A 29 20.68 6.49 -15.94
N ASN A 30 20.22 6.61 -14.69
CA ASN A 30 20.37 7.82 -13.89
C ASN A 30 21.40 7.67 -12.76
N TRP A 31 22.25 6.65 -12.82
CA TRP A 31 23.13 6.27 -11.72
C TRP A 31 24.07 7.40 -11.27
N SER A 32 24.65 8.13 -12.22
CA SER A 32 25.58 9.24 -11.94
C SER A 32 24.93 10.34 -11.11
N ILE A 33 23.71 10.76 -11.48
CA ILE A 33 22.94 11.78 -10.76
C ILE A 33 22.64 11.28 -9.34
N LEU A 34 22.07 10.08 -9.22
CA LEU A 34 21.66 9.52 -7.93
C LEU A 34 22.83 9.36 -6.95
N VAL A 35 23.98 8.85 -7.42
CA VAL A 35 25.17 8.70 -6.58
C VAL A 35 25.74 10.06 -6.18
N ASN A 36 25.79 11.02 -7.11
CA ASN A 36 26.25 12.36 -6.80
C ASN A 36 25.38 12.98 -5.69
N THR A 37 24.05 12.91 -5.80
CA THR A 37 23.13 13.41 -4.77
C THR A 37 23.37 12.79 -3.39
N ILE A 38 23.61 11.48 -3.33
CA ILE A 38 23.90 10.77 -2.07
C ILE A 38 25.22 11.25 -1.45
N LEU A 39 26.24 11.52 -2.27
CA LEU A 39 27.56 11.93 -1.81
C LEU A 39 27.61 13.41 -1.43
N THR A 40 26.80 14.26 -2.06
CA THR A 40 26.80 15.71 -1.82
C THR A 40 25.99 16.12 -0.60
N ILE A 41 24.93 15.39 -0.25
CA ILE A 41 24.01 15.78 0.83
C ILE A 41 24.31 14.98 2.08
N GLU A 42 24.78 15.68 3.10
CA GLU A 42 25.13 15.11 4.40
C GLU A 42 23.93 14.38 5.03
N GLY A 43 24.16 13.16 5.51
CA GLY A 43 23.13 12.34 6.18
C GLY A 43 22.11 11.65 5.26
N LEU A 44 22.07 11.96 3.96
CA LEU A 44 21.12 11.36 3.01
C LEU A 44 21.30 9.83 2.90
N TRP A 45 22.55 9.35 2.98
CA TRP A 45 22.88 7.93 2.93
C TRP A 45 22.19 7.12 4.06
N ILE A 46 22.00 7.70 5.24
CA ILE A 46 21.33 7.04 6.36
C ILE A 46 19.84 6.86 6.06
N GLY A 47 19.21 7.87 5.46
CA GLY A 47 17.83 7.80 5.00
C GLY A 47 17.65 6.72 3.92
N VAL A 48 18.58 6.61 2.98
CA VAL A 48 18.60 5.54 1.96
C VAL A 48 18.65 4.16 2.62
N VAL A 49 19.53 3.96 3.60
CA VAL A 49 19.62 2.69 4.35
C VAL A 49 18.31 2.36 5.07
N ALA A 50 17.68 3.36 5.71
CA ALA A 50 16.40 3.16 6.39
C ALA A 50 15.27 2.74 5.41
N ILE A 51 15.23 3.35 4.21
CA ILE A 51 14.28 2.96 3.16
C ILE A 51 14.56 1.55 2.65
N ILE A 52 15.82 1.16 2.44
CA ILE A 52 16.21 -0.20 2.04
C ILE A 52 15.77 -1.22 3.09
N LEU A 53 16.01 -0.94 4.38
CA LEU A 53 15.55 -1.80 5.48
C LEU A 53 14.03 -1.98 5.43
N ARG A 54 13.27 -0.90 5.21
CA ARG A 54 11.82 -0.97 5.08
C ARG A 54 11.38 -1.81 3.86
N ILE A 55 12.02 -1.65 2.71
CA ILE A 55 11.77 -2.46 1.50
C ILE A 55 11.94 -3.94 1.83
N LEU A 56 13.02 -4.31 2.54
CA LEU A 56 13.28 -5.70 2.93
C LEU A 56 12.18 -6.24 3.87
N VAL A 57 11.81 -5.48 4.90
CA VAL A 57 10.76 -5.89 5.85
C VAL A 57 9.42 -6.11 5.13
N LEU A 58 9.00 -5.17 4.29
CA LEU A 58 7.76 -5.28 3.51
C LEU A 58 7.81 -6.45 2.51
N GLY A 59 8.96 -6.67 1.87
CA GLY A 59 9.19 -7.80 0.96
C GLY A 59 9.04 -9.14 1.67
N ILE A 60 9.64 -9.29 2.86
CA ILE A 60 9.54 -10.51 3.68
C ILE A 60 8.08 -10.76 4.10
N MET A 61 7.35 -9.72 4.52
CA MET A 61 5.92 -9.83 4.86
C MET A 61 5.10 -10.31 3.67
N SER A 62 5.25 -9.67 2.51
CA SER A 62 4.56 -10.04 1.28
C SER A 62 4.84 -11.48 0.87
N PHE A 63 6.13 -11.86 0.84
CA PHE A 63 6.57 -13.22 0.51
C PHE A 63 5.96 -14.26 1.46
N PHE A 64 5.97 -13.99 2.77
CA PHE A 64 5.38 -14.88 3.77
C PHE A 64 3.89 -15.12 3.52
N LEU A 65 3.13 -14.08 3.18
CA LEU A 65 1.69 -14.18 2.94
C LEU A 65 1.38 -14.91 1.64
N PHE A 66 2.10 -14.62 0.55
CA PHE A 66 1.95 -15.37 -0.70
C PHE A 66 2.30 -16.85 -0.52
N ARG A 67 3.34 -17.17 0.27
CA ARG A 67 3.68 -18.56 0.60
C ARG A 67 2.55 -19.26 1.36
N LYS A 68 1.92 -18.59 2.33
CA LYS A 68 0.74 -19.12 3.04
C LYS A 68 -0.45 -19.33 2.10
N TRP A 69 -0.73 -18.36 1.24
CA TRP A 69 -1.79 -18.44 0.23
C TRP A 69 -1.62 -19.62 -0.72
N LEU A 70 -0.40 -19.84 -1.24
CA LEU A 70 -0.11 -20.96 -2.15
C LEU A 70 -0.29 -22.35 -1.51
N ARG A 71 -0.18 -22.44 -0.18
CA ARG A 71 -0.38 -23.68 0.59
C ARG A 71 -1.84 -24.01 0.87
N GLN A 72 -2.78 -23.10 0.63
CA GLN A 72 -4.20 -23.37 0.83
C GLN A 72 -4.71 -24.41 -0.17
N GLU A 73 -5.70 -25.23 0.21
CA GLU A 73 -6.29 -26.24 -0.67
C GLU A 73 -6.88 -25.58 -1.91
N ALA A 74 -7.85 -24.69 -1.74
CA ALA A 74 -8.36 -23.82 -2.79
C ALA A 74 -7.69 -22.45 -2.75
N ILE A 75 -7.51 -21.84 -3.93
CA ILE A 75 -6.80 -20.58 -4.10
C ILE A 75 -7.66 -19.60 -4.89
N TYR A 76 -7.92 -18.43 -4.31
CA TYR A 76 -8.62 -17.31 -4.93
C TYR A 76 -7.88 -15.99 -4.71
N ILE A 77 -7.94 -15.09 -5.69
CA ILE A 77 -7.37 -13.73 -5.60
C ILE A 77 -8.10 -12.91 -4.53
N SER A 78 -9.34 -13.27 -4.20
CA SER A 78 -10.12 -12.65 -3.13
C SER A 78 -9.71 -13.10 -1.73
N ASP A 79 -8.80 -14.07 -1.59
CA ASP A 79 -8.40 -14.57 -0.29
C ASP A 79 -7.60 -13.51 0.48
N ALA A 80 -7.83 -13.42 1.78
CA ALA A 80 -7.20 -12.38 2.60
C ALA A 80 -5.67 -12.49 2.58
N TYR A 81 -5.10 -13.70 2.55
CA TYR A 81 -3.66 -13.90 2.42
C TYR A 81 -3.10 -13.31 1.12
N PHE A 82 -3.81 -13.47 0.00
CA PHE A 82 -3.41 -12.86 -1.27
C PHE A 82 -3.52 -11.35 -1.21
N LEU A 83 -4.65 -10.81 -0.74
CA LEU A 83 -4.91 -9.37 -0.75
C LEU A 83 -3.94 -8.62 0.16
N PHE A 84 -3.65 -9.12 1.36
CA PHE A 84 -2.61 -8.54 2.22
C PHE A 84 -1.20 -8.77 1.66
N GLY A 85 -0.93 -9.93 1.05
CA GLY A 85 0.33 -10.17 0.35
C GLY A 85 0.58 -9.17 -0.78
N ALA A 86 -0.46 -8.89 -1.57
CA ALA A 86 -0.46 -7.90 -2.64
C ALA A 86 -0.31 -6.49 -2.09
N PHE A 87 -1.02 -6.13 -1.01
CA PHE A 87 -0.85 -4.84 -0.34
C PHE A 87 0.61 -4.59 0.05
N PHE A 88 1.24 -5.51 0.79
CA PHE A 88 2.65 -5.35 1.17
C PHE A 88 3.59 -5.41 -0.03
N GLY A 89 3.32 -6.27 -1.03
CA GLY A 89 4.17 -6.39 -2.22
C GLY A 89 4.15 -5.15 -3.11
N ILE A 90 2.98 -4.56 -3.31
CA ILE A 90 2.83 -3.27 -4.00
C ILE A 90 3.54 -2.18 -3.20
N LEU A 91 3.42 -2.18 -1.86
CA LEU A 91 4.09 -1.20 -1.01
C LEU A 91 5.63 -1.33 -1.07
N THR A 92 6.16 -2.54 -1.18
CA THR A 92 7.59 -2.78 -1.44
C THR A 92 8.03 -2.14 -2.75
N CYS A 93 7.28 -2.37 -3.84
CA CYS A 93 7.57 -1.77 -5.14
C CYS A 93 7.45 -0.24 -5.10
N ALA A 94 6.44 0.28 -4.39
CA ALA A 94 6.26 1.70 -4.16
C ALA A 94 7.45 2.32 -3.43
N LYS A 95 8.07 1.59 -2.48
CA LYS A 95 9.23 2.08 -1.74
C LYS A 95 10.53 2.05 -2.54
N ILE A 96 10.71 1.06 -3.42
CA ILE A 96 11.80 1.06 -4.41
C ILE A 96 11.66 2.29 -5.32
N TYR A 97 10.44 2.55 -5.77
CA TYR A 97 10.14 3.73 -6.58
C TYR A 97 10.33 5.04 -5.83
N ASP A 98 9.84 5.14 -4.58
CA ASP A 98 10.02 6.31 -3.71
C ASP A 98 11.51 6.62 -3.51
N LEU A 99 12.38 5.61 -3.41
CA LEU A 99 13.82 5.81 -3.29
C LEU A 99 14.36 6.58 -4.50
N PHE A 100 14.02 6.15 -5.71
CA PHE A 100 14.40 6.86 -6.94
C PHE A 100 13.82 8.28 -6.96
N PHE A 101 12.51 8.38 -6.73
CA PHE A 101 11.77 9.64 -6.81
C PHE A 101 12.29 10.70 -5.82
N ASN A 102 12.56 10.30 -4.57
CA ASN A 102 13.05 11.21 -3.55
C ASN A 102 14.46 11.72 -3.88
N LEU A 103 15.36 10.82 -4.32
CA LEU A 103 16.69 11.23 -4.76
C LEU A 103 16.63 12.17 -5.95
N GLY A 104 15.76 11.89 -6.93
CA GLY A 104 15.57 12.76 -8.09
C GLY A 104 14.92 14.12 -7.78
N ILE A 105 14.03 14.19 -6.78
CA ILE A 105 13.50 15.49 -6.32
C ILE A 105 14.61 16.31 -5.67
N ILE A 106 15.41 15.66 -4.83
CA ILE A 106 16.46 16.32 -4.04
C ILE A 106 17.63 16.76 -4.93
N SER A 107 17.90 16.05 -6.02
CA SER A 107 19.00 16.38 -6.92
C SER A 107 18.79 17.70 -7.68
N GLU A 108 17.53 18.12 -7.89
CA GLU A 108 17.13 19.27 -8.73
C GLU A 108 17.60 19.23 -10.21
N ASP A 109 18.44 18.24 -10.58
CA ASP A 109 18.95 18.02 -11.93
C ASP A 109 17.90 17.56 -12.96
N PHE A 110 16.72 17.12 -12.50
CA PHE A 110 15.64 16.64 -13.37
C PHE A 110 14.67 17.76 -13.72
N SER A 111 14.14 17.74 -14.96
CA SER A 111 13.12 18.70 -15.37
C SER A 111 11.83 18.56 -14.56
N THR A 112 11.15 19.67 -14.29
CA THR A 112 9.91 19.68 -13.50
C THR A 112 8.81 18.83 -14.15
N GLU A 113 8.75 18.78 -15.48
CA GLU A 113 7.79 17.95 -16.23
C GLU A 113 8.05 16.45 -16.02
N PHE A 114 9.33 16.04 -16.05
CA PHE A 114 9.71 14.66 -15.79
C PHE A 114 9.39 14.27 -14.34
N MET A 115 9.70 15.15 -13.38
CA MET A 115 9.37 14.91 -11.97
C MET A 115 7.86 14.87 -11.72
N LEU A 116 7.07 15.67 -12.44
CA LEU A 116 5.61 15.61 -12.37
C LEU A 116 5.08 14.29 -12.93
N LEU A 117 5.61 13.81 -14.06
CA LEU A 117 5.26 12.49 -14.60
C LEU A 117 5.53 11.38 -13.57
N LEU A 118 6.70 11.42 -12.94
CA LEU A 118 7.05 10.47 -11.89
C LEU A 118 6.13 10.61 -10.66
N ALA A 119 5.78 11.83 -10.27
CA ALA A 119 4.82 12.04 -9.18
C ALA A 119 3.46 11.41 -9.52
N LYS A 120 2.96 11.58 -10.75
CA LYS A 120 1.69 10.97 -11.19
C LYS A 120 1.73 9.44 -11.10
N ILE A 121 2.82 8.81 -11.56
CA ILE A 121 3.03 7.35 -11.41
C ILE A 121 3.00 6.96 -9.93
N ARG A 122 3.69 7.72 -9.06
CA ARG A 122 3.69 7.51 -7.61
C ARG A 122 2.28 7.45 -7.03
N PHE A 123 1.43 8.42 -7.37
CA PHE A 123 0.07 8.49 -6.85
C PHE A 123 -0.83 7.37 -7.41
N PHE A 124 -0.62 6.93 -8.65
CA PHE A 124 -1.29 5.74 -9.17
C PHE A 124 -0.91 4.48 -8.40
N VAL A 125 0.37 4.31 -8.04
CA VAL A 125 0.82 3.19 -7.22
C VAL A 125 0.13 3.21 -5.85
N ILE A 126 -0.08 4.38 -5.25
CA ILE A 126 -0.82 4.48 -3.98
C ILE A 126 -2.27 4.03 -4.15
N ILE A 127 -2.96 4.43 -5.23
CA ILE A 127 -4.33 3.95 -5.50
C ILE A 127 -4.35 2.42 -5.61
N VAL A 128 -3.44 1.86 -6.42
CA VAL A 128 -3.33 0.41 -6.64
C VAL A 128 -3.03 -0.32 -5.33
N ASN A 129 -2.22 0.27 -4.45
CA ASN A 129 -1.93 -0.26 -3.12
C ASN A 129 -3.18 -0.33 -2.22
N LEU A 130 -4.12 0.62 -2.34
CA LEU A 130 -5.33 0.64 -1.51
C LEU A 130 -6.39 -0.38 -1.95
N ILE A 131 -6.40 -0.78 -3.22
CA ILE A 131 -7.40 -1.67 -3.82
C ILE A 131 -7.59 -2.98 -3.02
N PRO A 132 -6.53 -3.74 -2.66
CA PRO A 132 -6.70 -4.99 -1.93
C PRO A 132 -7.40 -4.82 -0.57
N ILE A 133 -7.10 -3.75 0.16
CA ILE A 133 -7.69 -3.52 1.47
C ILE A 133 -9.13 -3.01 1.34
N LEU A 134 -9.38 -2.10 0.40
CA LEU A 134 -10.73 -1.63 0.07
C LEU A 134 -11.64 -2.80 -0.30
N TYR A 135 -11.12 -3.78 -1.05
CA TYR A 135 -11.87 -4.98 -1.41
C TYR A 135 -12.34 -5.76 -0.17
N ILE A 136 -11.45 -5.99 0.80
CA ILE A 136 -11.77 -6.69 2.06
C ILE A 136 -12.79 -5.90 2.88
N GLY A 137 -12.54 -4.60 3.06
CA GLY A 137 -13.41 -3.75 3.85
C GLY A 137 -14.82 -3.65 3.29
N LEU A 138 -14.95 -3.47 1.97
CA LEU A 138 -16.24 -3.42 1.30
C LEU A 138 -17.01 -4.74 1.43
N ASP A 139 -16.34 -5.89 1.28
CA ASP A 139 -16.99 -7.19 1.44
C ASP A 139 -17.69 -7.30 2.81
N ALA A 140 -17.02 -6.88 3.87
CA ALA A 140 -17.58 -6.89 5.21
C ALA A 140 -18.74 -5.89 5.43
N ILE A 141 -18.62 -4.65 4.92
CA ILE A 141 -19.72 -3.67 5.00
C ILE A 141 -20.96 -4.22 4.30
N LEU A 142 -20.77 -4.74 3.08
CA LEU A 142 -21.90 -5.21 2.29
C LEU A 142 -22.59 -6.38 3.00
N ILE A 143 -21.82 -7.31 3.57
CA ILE A 143 -22.38 -8.45 4.31
C ILE A 143 -23.23 -7.95 5.48
N TYR A 144 -22.76 -6.93 6.19
CA TYR A 144 -23.53 -6.33 7.28
C TYR A 144 -24.82 -5.66 6.81
N ILE A 145 -24.77 -4.85 5.74
CA ILE A 145 -25.95 -4.19 5.19
C ILE A 145 -27.02 -5.21 4.80
N ASN A 146 -26.60 -6.31 4.16
CA ASN A 146 -27.48 -7.39 3.75
C ASN A 146 -28.19 -8.05 4.94
N MET A 147 -27.46 -8.29 6.03
CA MET A 147 -28.01 -8.90 7.24
C MET A 147 -28.96 -7.98 8.01
N ASN A 148 -28.70 -6.67 8.03
CA ASN A 148 -29.53 -5.73 8.79
C ASN A 148 -30.73 -5.18 8.01
N LYS A 149 -30.70 -5.17 6.67
CA LYS A 149 -31.79 -4.59 5.86
C LYS A 149 -32.83 -5.60 5.37
N ASN A 150 -32.78 -6.87 5.78
CA ASN A 150 -33.66 -7.95 5.28
C ASN A 150 -33.76 -7.97 3.74
N LYS A 151 -32.75 -7.45 3.03
CA LYS A 151 -32.64 -7.54 1.58
C LYS A 151 -31.72 -8.71 1.32
N GLU A 152 -32.26 -9.81 0.81
CA GLU A 152 -31.44 -10.91 0.33
C GLU A 152 -30.79 -10.50 -1.00
N MET A 153 -29.58 -9.94 -0.93
CA MET A 153 -28.77 -9.72 -2.13
C MET A 153 -28.09 -11.03 -2.53
N ASN A 154 -28.18 -11.37 -3.81
CA ASN A 154 -27.44 -12.51 -4.36
C ASN A 154 -25.93 -12.21 -4.43
N LYS A 155 -25.08 -13.24 -4.31
CA LYS A 155 -23.60 -13.12 -4.39
C LYS A 155 -23.11 -12.32 -5.61
N GLU A 156 -23.81 -12.43 -6.74
CA GLU A 156 -23.48 -11.67 -7.94
C GLU A 156 -23.75 -10.16 -7.80
N GLN A 157 -24.87 -9.79 -7.15
CA GLN A 157 -25.21 -8.39 -6.88
C GLN A 157 -24.21 -7.75 -5.92
N PHE A 158 -23.78 -8.49 -4.89
CA PHE A 158 -22.70 -8.10 -3.99
C PHE A 158 -21.41 -7.77 -4.74
N SER A 159 -20.96 -8.70 -5.60
CA SER A 159 -19.73 -8.53 -6.38
C SER A 159 -19.82 -7.32 -7.32
N LYS A 160 -20.96 -7.16 -8.01
CA LYS A 160 -21.21 -6.00 -8.89
C LYS A 160 -21.20 -4.68 -8.12
N MET A 161 -21.81 -4.62 -6.94
CA MET A 161 -21.87 -3.40 -6.14
C MET A 161 -20.49 -3.01 -5.61
N ARG A 162 -19.73 -3.97 -5.07
CA ARG A 162 -18.34 -3.76 -4.64
C ARG A 162 -17.48 -3.22 -5.78
N LEU A 163 -17.55 -3.86 -6.94
CA LEU A 163 -16.75 -3.46 -8.11
C LEU A 163 -17.14 -2.05 -8.58
N ARG A 164 -18.42 -1.68 -8.58
CA ARG A 164 -18.88 -0.32 -8.91
C ARG A 164 -18.32 0.73 -7.94
N ILE A 165 -18.33 0.46 -6.63
CA ILE A 165 -17.78 1.39 -5.63
C ILE A 165 -16.27 1.55 -5.84
N MET A 166 -15.54 0.44 -6.01
CA MET A 166 -14.10 0.47 -6.27
C MET A 166 -13.77 1.20 -7.57
N PHE A 167 -14.53 0.94 -8.65
CA PHE A 167 -14.33 1.59 -9.94
C PHE A 167 -14.59 3.09 -9.86
N GLY A 168 -15.69 3.51 -9.22
CA GLY A 168 -15.98 4.93 -9.00
C GLY A 168 -14.86 5.63 -8.22
N PHE A 169 -14.36 4.97 -7.16
CA PHE A 169 -13.23 5.46 -6.38
C PHE A 169 -11.95 5.62 -7.24
N VAL A 170 -11.56 4.57 -7.97
CA VAL A 170 -10.38 4.59 -8.85
C VAL A 170 -10.53 5.64 -9.94
N LEU A 171 -11.70 5.77 -10.55
CA LEU A 171 -11.96 6.73 -11.62
C LEU A 171 -11.82 8.18 -11.12
N VAL A 172 -12.46 8.52 -10.01
CA VAL A 172 -12.38 9.87 -9.43
C VAL A 172 -10.93 10.21 -9.06
N THR A 173 -10.24 9.30 -8.38
CA THR A 173 -8.85 9.53 -7.97
C THR A 173 -7.87 9.58 -9.15
N ALA A 174 -8.06 8.74 -10.17
CA ALA A 174 -7.28 8.78 -11.40
C ALA A 174 -7.47 10.11 -12.14
N LEU A 175 -8.70 10.63 -12.24
CA LEU A 175 -8.97 11.93 -12.86
C LEU A 175 -8.24 13.07 -12.13
N VAL A 176 -8.27 13.07 -10.79
CA VAL A 176 -7.51 14.06 -10.00
C VAL A 176 -6.02 14.00 -10.30
N ILE A 177 -5.44 12.81 -10.44
CA ILE A 177 -4.00 12.65 -10.75
C ILE A 177 -3.67 13.12 -12.16
N ILE A 178 -4.46 12.72 -13.16
CA ILE A 178 -4.20 13.04 -14.57
C ILE A 178 -4.26 14.56 -14.78
N LEU A 179 -5.30 15.21 -14.24
CA LEU A 179 -5.56 16.63 -14.39
C LEU A 179 -4.70 17.52 -13.46
N ALA A 180 -3.88 16.92 -12.59
CA ALA A 180 -3.05 17.70 -11.68
C ALA A 180 -2.04 18.58 -12.44
N PRO A 181 -2.00 19.90 -12.15
CA PRO A 181 -1.12 20.84 -12.84
C PRO A 181 0.30 20.86 -12.27
N SER A 182 0.51 20.39 -11.04
CA SER A 182 1.81 20.43 -10.36
C SER A 182 1.95 19.37 -9.27
N ILE A 183 3.20 19.13 -8.85
CA ILE A 183 3.51 18.22 -7.72
C ILE A 183 2.93 18.77 -6.42
N ASN A 184 2.99 20.09 -6.21
CA ASN A 184 2.44 20.74 -5.02
C ASN A 184 0.92 20.55 -4.90
N PHE A 185 0.19 20.63 -6.02
CA PHE A 185 -1.24 20.36 -6.02
C PHE A 185 -1.54 18.92 -5.56
N LEU A 186 -0.80 17.93 -6.08
CA LEU A 186 -0.98 16.53 -5.68
C LEU A 186 -0.65 16.32 -4.20
N ASN A 187 0.46 16.89 -3.72
CA ASN A 187 0.86 16.80 -2.33
C ASN A 187 -0.15 17.45 -1.37
N LEU A 188 -0.91 18.45 -1.82
CA LEU A 188 -1.95 19.10 -1.02
C LEU A 188 -3.25 18.28 -1.01
N VAL A 189 -3.74 17.85 -2.18
CA VAL A 189 -5.07 17.23 -2.30
C VAL A 189 -5.08 15.77 -1.84
N PHE A 190 -4.04 15.01 -2.19
CA PHE A 190 -4.04 13.57 -2.02
C PHE A 190 -4.03 13.08 -0.55
N PRO A 191 -3.39 13.78 0.41
CA PRO A 191 -3.52 13.44 1.83
C PRO A 191 -4.98 13.43 2.31
N PHE A 192 -5.83 14.38 1.88
CA PHE A 192 -7.24 14.39 2.27
C PHE A 192 -8.00 13.16 1.74
N ILE A 193 -7.74 12.80 0.48
CA ILE A 193 -8.33 11.61 -0.14
C ILE A 193 -7.90 10.35 0.62
N THR A 194 -6.61 10.20 0.90
CA THR A 194 -6.08 9.01 1.58
C THR A 194 -6.52 8.93 3.04
N VAL A 195 -6.61 10.06 3.75
CA VAL A 195 -7.09 10.12 5.13
C VAL A 195 -8.51 9.58 5.24
N LEU A 196 -9.42 10.04 4.39
CA LEU A 196 -10.82 9.57 4.38
C LEU A 196 -10.89 8.05 4.17
N ILE A 197 -10.07 7.52 3.27
CA ILE A 197 -10.02 6.09 2.98
C ILE A 197 -9.47 5.30 4.16
N TYR A 198 -8.37 5.74 4.76
CA TYR A 198 -7.79 5.05 5.90
C TYR A 198 -8.70 5.07 7.12
N ILE A 199 -9.43 6.17 7.35
CA ILE A 199 -10.49 6.23 8.38
C ILE A 199 -11.58 5.21 8.06
N ALA A 200 -12.07 5.17 6.82
CA ALA A 200 -13.07 4.19 6.42
C ALA A 200 -12.57 2.75 6.62
N ILE A 201 -11.33 2.45 6.22
CA ILE A 201 -10.69 1.14 6.42
C ILE A 201 -10.58 0.79 7.90
N ALA A 202 -10.05 1.70 8.73
CA ALA A 202 -9.93 1.48 10.16
C ALA A 202 -11.30 1.18 10.79
N PHE A 203 -12.30 2.00 10.47
CA PHE A 203 -13.67 1.81 10.95
C PHE A 203 -14.25 0.46 10.50
N MET A 204 -14.03 0.05 9.25
CA MET A 204 -14.45 -1.26 8.74
C MET A 204 -13.87 -2.42 9.57
N PHE A 205 -12.56 -2.42 9.83
CA PHE A 205 -11.92 -3.48 10.59
C PHE A 205 -12.36 -3.52 12.06
N LEU A 206 -12.53 -2.36 12.71
CA LEU A 206 -13.07 -2.26 14.07
C LEU A 206 -14.51 -2.79 14.14
N PHE A 207 -15.31 -2.42 13.14
CA PHE A 207 -16.68 -2.87 13.01
C PHE A 207 -16.78 -4.39 12.79
N MET A 208 -15.91 -4.95 11.96
CA MET A 208 -15.81 -6.40 11.73
C MET A 208 -15.43 -7.17 12.99
N TYR A 209 -14.55 -6.60 13.82
CA TYR A 209 -14.19 -7.18 15.11
C TYR A 209 -15.39 -7.19 16.08
N LYS A 210 -16.09 -6.06 16.22
CA LYS A 210 -17.28 -5.95 17.07
C LYS A 210 -18.36 -6.98 16.70
N ASN A 211 -18.50 -7.28 15.40
CA ASN A 211 -19.49 -8.23 14.89
C ASN A 211 -18.98 -9.68 14.71
N LYS A 212 -17.78 -10.00 15.22
CA LYS A 212 -17.14 -11.33 15.18
C LYS A 212 -17.06 -11.96 13.77
N ARG A 213 -16.76 -11.16 12.74
CA ARG A 213 -16.80 -11.61 11.32
C ARG A 213 -15.48 -12.10 10.75
N LEU A 214 -14.35 -11.60 11.24
CA LEU A 214 -13.03 -12.01 10.75
C LEU A 214 -12.53 -13.21 11.54
N VAL A 215 -12.78 -14.43 11.09
CA VAL A 215 -12.23 -15.62 11.77
C VAL A 215 -10.71 -15.74 11.59
N GLN A 216 -10.19 -15.20 10.48
CA GLN A 216 -8.80 -15.40 10.05
C GLN A 216 -7.83 -14.33 10.56
N ALA A 217 -8.32 -13.16 10.96
CA ALA A 217 -7.49 -12.01 11.30
C ALA A 217 -8.07 -11.21 12.47
N ASN A 218 -7.21 -10.60 13.28
CA ASN A 218 -7.65 -9.76 14.39
C ASN A 218 -8.00 -8.35 13.89
N GLY A 219 -9.29 -8.15 13.56
CA GLY A 219 -9.79 -6.86 13.07
C GLY A 219 -9.55 -5.68 14.02
N LEU A 220 -9.48 -5.90 15.34
CA LEU A 220 -9.16 -4.83 16.29
C LEU A 220 -7.74 -4.31 16.07
N ILE A 221 -6.76 -5.22 16.04
CA ILE A 221 -5.35 -4.87 15.86
C ILE A 221 -5.16 -4.20 14.50
N ILE A 222 -5.76 -4.74 13.44
CA ILE A 222 -5.65 -4.15 12.09
C ILE A 222 -6.27 -2.74 12.07
N GLY A 223 -7.46 -2.56 12.65
CA GLY A 223 -8.13 -1.26 12.71
C GLY A 223 -7.29 -0.21 13.43
N ILE A 224 -6.74 -0.56 14.60
CA ILE A 224 -5.82 0.31 15.35
C ILE A 224 -4.55 0.58 14.54
N ALA A 225 -4.01 -0.43 13.86
CA ALA A 225 -2.81 -0.28 13.05
C ALA A 225 -3.02 0.70 11.87
N PHE A 226 -4.20 0.72 11.24
CA PHE A 226 -4.53 1.75 10.25
C PHE A 226 -4.66 3.16 10.85
N ILE A 227 -5.15 3.28 12.08
CA ILE A 227 -5.16 4.56 12.81
C ILE A 227 -3.71 5.00 13.09
N CYS A 228 -2.86 4.09 13.58
CA CYS A 228 -1.42 4.37 13.77
C CYS A 228 -0.74 4.74 12.45
N PHE A 229 -1.12 4.13 11.33
CA PHE A 229 -0.61 4.47 10.00
C PHE A 229 -0.99 5.88 9.58
N LEU A 230 -2.24 6.27 9.85
CA LEU A 230 -2.73 7.63 9.65
C LEU A 230 -1.93 8.66 10.46
N VAL A 231 -1.79 8.40 11.76
CA VAL A 231 -1.03 9.26 12.68
C VAL A 231 0.43 9.34 12.25
N SER A 232 1.04 8.22 11.85
CA SER A 232 2.42 8.18 11.36
C SER A 232 2.62 9.07 10.14
N ASN A 233 1.69 9.06 9.17
CA ASN A 233 1.77 9.93 7.99
C ASN A 233 1.67 11.42 8.35
N LEU A 234 0.85 11.79 9.33
CA LEU A 234 0.77 13.17 9.84
C LEU A 234 2.07 13.56 10.54
N ILE A 235 2.59 12.71 11.43
CA ILE A 235 3.86 12.93 12.14
C ILE A 235 5.00 13.07 11.14
N ARG A 236 5.06 12.21 10.11
CA ARG A 236 6.06 12.28 9.04
C ARG A 236 6.07 13.65 8.36
N THR A 237 4.90 14.20 8.06
CA THR A 237 4.80 15.54 7.44
C THR A 237 5.44 16.61 8.32
N ILE A 238 5.27 16.51 9.64
CA ILE A 238 5.87 17.44 10.60
C ILE A 238 7.39 17.20 10.72
N LEU A 239 7.83 15.94 10.85
CA LEU A 239 9.23 15.58 11.05
C LEU A 239 10.12 15.89 9.84
N VAL A 240 9.63 15.62 8.62
CA VAL A 240 10.38 15.87 7.39
C VAL A 240 10.62 17.36 7.16
N ASN A 241 9.67 18.22 7.57
CA ASN A 241 9.84 19.67 7.50
C ASN A 241 10.84 20.24 8.52
N ALA A 242 11.12 19.49 9.60
CA ALA A 242 12.01 19.96 10.67
C ALA A 242 13.49 19.69 10.38
N SER A 243 13.84 18.50 9.87
CA SER A 243 15.20 18.14 9.44
C SER A 243 15.19 16.82 8.67
N PHE A 244 16.08 16.70 7.68
CA PHE A 244 16.30 15.44 6.96
C PHE A 244 16.67 14.27 7.89
N SER A 245 17.40 14.55 8.98
CA SER A 245 17.77 13.54 9.98
C SER A 245 16.56 12.96 10.73
N TYR A 246 15.48 13.72 10.88
CA TYR A 246 14.24 13.21 11.47
C TYR A 246 13.44 12.29 10.53
N GLY A 247 13.77 12.29 9.23
CA GLY A 247 13.21 11.34 8.26
C GLY A 247 13.46 9.88 8.64
N ILE A 248 14.58 9.59 9.32
CA ILE A 248 14.92 8.23 9.79
C ILE A 248 13.88 7.75 10.82
N PHE A 249 13.52 8.59 11.78
CA PHE A 249 12.51 8.25 12.78
C PHE A 249 11.16 7.99 12.13
N ALA A 250 10.79 8.76 11.10
CA ALA A 250 9.56 8.52 10.33
C ALA A 250 9.58 7.17 9.60
N GLU A 251 10.73 6.73 9.06
CA GLU A 251 10.85 5.40 8.48
C GLU A 251 10.75 4.28 9.53
N LEU A 252 11.36 4.45 10.70
CA LEU A 252 11.29 3.47 11.79
C LEU A 252 9.88 3.32 12.37
N ILE A 253 9.18 4.43 12.58
CA ILE A 253 7.77 4.42 13.03
C ILE A 253 6.93 3.66 12.00
N ASP A 254 7.10 3.95 10.72
CA ASP A 254 6.37 3.27 9.67
C ASP A 254 6.67 1.76 9.61
N ILE A 255 7.93 1.34 9.81
CA ILE A 255 8.27 -0.09 9.93
C ILE A 255 7.49 -0.71 11.08
N GLY A 256 7.46 -0.05 12.25
CA GLY A 256 6.70 -0.50 13.42
C GLY A 256 5.21 -0.65 13.14
N VAL A 257 4.61 0.33 12.44
CA VAL A 257 3.20 0.28 12.05
C VAL A 257 2.92 -0.86 11.06
N ASN A 258 3.79 -1.08 10.07
CA ASN A 258 3.64 -2.19 9.12
C ASN A 258 3.75 -3.56 9.81
N LEU A 259 4.69 -3.69 10.75
CA LEU A 259 4.80 -4.89 11.61
C LEU A 259 3.54 -5.10 12.42
N PHE A 260 2.98 -4.04 12.98
CA PHE A 260 1.75 -4.10 13.75
C PHE A 260 0.54 -4.53 12.91
N MET A 261 0.41 -4.00 11.68
CA MET A 261 -0.60 -4.47 10.70
C MET A 261 -0.42 -5.97 10.38
N PHE A 262 0.81 -6.39 10.12
CA PHE A 262 1.13 -7.78 9.79
C PHE A 262 0.82 -8.75 10.94
N ILE A 263 1.18 -8.37 12.18
CA ILE A 263 0.84 -9.14 13.39
C ILE A 263 -0.68 -9.24 13.54
N GLY A 264 -1.41 -8.14 13.36
CA GLY A 264 -2.88 -8.14 13.43
C GLY A 264 -3.52 -9.10 12.43
N PHE A 265 -2.93 -9.23 11.24
CA PHE A 265 -3.40 -10.16 10.23
C PHE A 265 -3.10 -11.63 10.54
N ILE A 266 -1.92 -11.96 11.07
CA ILE A 266 -1.54 -13.36 11.35
C ILE A 266 -2.12 -13.84 12.69
N SER A 267 -2.42 -12.93 13.60
CA SER A 267 -2.99 -13.26 14.90
C SER A 267 -4.47 -13.61 14.77
N LYS A 268 -4.84 -14.79 15.25
CA LYS A 268 -6.26 -15.16 15.37
C LYS A 268 -6.92 -14.33 16.47
N PRO A 269 -8.13 -13.80 16.26
CA PRO A 269 -8.86 -13.12 17.31
C PRO A 269 -9.29 -14.13 18.39
N LYS A 270 -9.09 -13.76 19.66
CA LYS A 270 -9.76 -14.42 20.79
C LYS A 270 -11.11 -13.75 20.94
N TYR A 271 -12.15 -14.37 20.38
CA TYR A 271 -13.52 -13.98 20.68
C TYR A 271 -13.84 -14.47 22.09
N ALA A 272 -13.78 -13.56 23.06
CA ALA A 272 -14.38 -13.78 24.37
C ALA A 272 -15.91 -13.86 24.23
#